data_AF-A0A0K0CZU3-F1
#
_entry.id   AF-A0A0K0CZU3-F1
#
_cell.length_a   1.000
_cell.length_b   1.000
_cell.length_c   1.000
_cell.angle_alpha   90.00
_cell.angle_beta   90.00
_cell.angle_gamma   90.00
#
_symmetry.space_group_name_H-M   'P 1'
#
loop_
_entity.id
_entity.type
_entity.pdbx_description
1 polymer ?
#
loop_
_entity_poly.entity_id
_entity_poly.type
_entity_poly.pdbx_seq_one_letter_code
_entity_poly.pdbx_strand_id
1 'polypeptide(L)'
;LCVFSDIAWPEFLQPHVEVLLLWITWAVDYIDLDYLEYLLWLFLPIITIFVLPAFIVLFMYGCVIFIHIYGLRHQIRAAYNTSYWNGARIAITSFWDAVGYVWHGYELRGIENVPDEGSALFIYYHGCLPLDVYYLIAKLILYKNRTLHCVGDKFIFKIPGWSVICKVFSITAGTVEECTSQLKDGNLLCIAPGGVREALFSDPNVYDILWGKRLGFARVVINSRAPVIPMFTENCRESFRTPVWGRNFFRWIYEKTKVPLCPVYGGFPVKMITHLGKPMIFDYDNVSPEEVRRQIKREVRALIRQHQRLPGSILRGIAQRFCSGRQSQQRGEHPEQIVRNSLKHCIAII
;
A
#
# COMPACT_ATOMS: atom_id res chain seq x y z
N LEU A 1 -31.52 19.00 -27.46
CA LEU A 1 -31.91 17.96 -28.44
C LEU A 1 -32.18 18.52 -29.83
N CYS A 2 -32.80 19.70 -29.97
CA CYS A 2 -33.01 20.39 -31.26
C CYS A 2 -31.75 20.69 -32.09
N VAL A 3 -30.54 20.65 -31.52
CA VAL A 3 -29.30 20.96 -32.26
C VAL A 3 -28.75 19.74 -33.03
N PHE A 4 -29.13 18.51 -32.64
CA PHE A 4 -28.68 17.28 -33.29
C PHE A 4 -29.65 16.74 -34.34
N SER A 5 -30.90 17.22 -34.34
CA SER A 5 -31.93 16.89 -35.32
C SER A 5 -31.69 17.53 -36.69
N ASP A 6 -30.92 18.62 -36.75
CA ASP A 6 -30.67 19.39 -37.99
C ASP A 6 -29.35 19.00 -38.69
N ILE A 7 -28.63 18.00 -38.17
CA ILE A 7 -27.36 17.51 -38.73
C ILE A 7 -27.66 16.33 -39.67
N ALA A 8 -27.26 16.44 -40.93
CA ALA A 8 -27.35 15.35 -41.89
C ALA A 8 -26.25 14.31 -41.62
N TRP A 9 -26.65 13.15 -41.08
CA TRP A 9 -25.75 12.04 -40.79
C TRP A 9 -25.55 11.15 -42.03
N PRO A 10 -24.39 10.50 -42.20
CA PRO A 10 -24.21 9.48 -43.23
C PRO A 10 -25.26 8.36 -43.10
N GLU A 11 -25.78 7.84 -44.21
CA GLU A 11 -26.89 6.87 -44.23
C GLU A 11 -26.66 5.64 -43.34
N PHE A 12 -25.42 5.17 -43.21
CA PHE A 12 -25.09 4.00 -42.39
C PHE A 12 -25.13 4.28 -40.87
N LEU A 13 -25.04 5.54 -40.44
CA LEU A 13 -25.06 5.96 -39.03
C LEU A 13 -26.44 6.42 -38.57
N GLN A 14 -27.26 6.87 -39.50
CA GLN A 14 -28.57 7.44 -39.23
C GLN A 14 -29.48 6.57 -38.35
N PRO A 15 -29.66 5.25 -38.58
CA PRO A 15 -30.50 4.42 -37.70
C PRO A 15 -29.94 4.28 -36.28
N HIS A 16 -28.62 4.32 -36.10
CA HIS A 16 -27.99 4.26 -34.78
C HIS A 16 -28.15 5.58 -34.01
N VAL A 17 -28.06 6.71 -34.73
CA VAL A 17 -28.25 8.05 -34.15
C VAL A 17 -29.71 8.25 -33.73
N GLU A 18 -30.68 7.83 -34.55
CA GLU A 18 -32.10 7.90 -34.22
C GLU A 18 -32.44 7.08 -32.97
N VAL A 19 -31.94 5.85 -32.88
CA VAL A 19 -32.10 5.01 -31.70
C VAL A 19 -31.47 5.69 -30.47
N LEU A 20 -30.23 6.17 -30.56
CA LEU A 20 -29.58 6.87 -29.45
C LEU A 20 -30.35 8.12 -29.00
N LEU A 21 -30.86 8.92 -29.95
CA LEU A 21 -31.66 10.10 -29.65
C LEU A 21 -32.96 9.71 -28.95
N LEU A 22 -33.63 8.65 -29.39
CA LEU A 22 -34.80 8.05 -28.72
C LEU A 22 -34.49 7.59 -27.30
N TRP A 23 -33.34 6.94 -27.07
CA TRP A 23 -32.91 6.55 -25.73
C TRP A 23 -32.61 7.76 -24.85
N ILE A 24 -32.02 8.83 -25.41
CA ILE A 24 -31.72 10.07 -24.69
C ILE A 24 -33.01 10.82 -24.35
N THR A 25 -33.94 10.99 -25.30
CA THR A 25 -35.25 11.61 -25.01
C THR A 25 -36.01 10.81 -23.98
N TRP A 26 -36.08 9.48 -24.14
CA TRP A 26 -36.74 8.61 -23.17
C TRP A 26 -36.08 8.70 -21.77
N ALA A 27 -34.76 8.74 -21.69
CA ALA A 27 -34.05 8.91 -20.43
C ALA A 27 -34.30 10.30 -19.80
N VAL A 28 -34.34 11.37 -20.61
CA VAL A 28 -34.63 12.73 -20.12
C VAL A 28 -36.08 12.86 -19.67
N ASP A 29 -37.03 12.27 -20.39
CA ASP A 29 -38.46 12.30 -20.05
C ASP A 29 -38.77 11.43 -18.81
N TYR A 30 -37.98 10.39 -18.56
CA TYR A 30 -38.14 9.51 -17.39
C TYR A 30 -37.40 10.03 -16.15
N ILE A 31 -36.36 10.87 -16.33
CA ILE A 31 -35.68 11.55 -15.22
C ILE A 31 -36.52 12.77 -14.84
N ASP A 32 -37.38 12.57 -13.86
CA ASP A 32 -38.14 13.66 -13.24
C ASP A 32 -37.16 14.57 -12.48
N LEU A 33 -36.84 15.70 -13.10
CA LEU A 33 -35.92 16.70 -12.56
C LEU A 33 -36.48 17.34 -11.28
N ASP A 34 -37.80 17.48 -11.18
CA ASP A 34 -38.47 17.99 -9.98
C ASP A 34 -38.29 16.98 -8.84
N TYR A 35 -38.47 15.68 -9.12
CA TYR A 35 -38.18 14.61 -8.16
C TYR A 35 -36.71 14.59 -7.71
N LEU A 36 -35.76 14.79 -8.62
CA LEU A 36 -34.34 14.93 -8.26
C LEU A 36 -34.07 16.16 -7.40
N GLU A 37 -34.73 17.28 -7.67
CA GLU A 37 -34.66 18.49 -6.84
C GLU A 37 -35.21 18.23 -5.44
N TYR A 38 -36.38 17.59 -5.32
CA TYR A 38 -36.92 17.16 -4.01
C TYR A 38 -35.97 16.23 -3.27
N LEU A 39 -35.38 15.26 -3.97
CA LEU A 39 -34.39 14.34 -3.40
C LEU A 39 -33.15 15.10 -2.93
N LEU A 40 -32.67 16.06 -3.71
CA LEU A 40 -31.54 16.90 -3.37
C LEU A 40 -31.85 17.75 -2.13
N TRP A 41 -33.01 18.42 -2.06
CA TRP A 41 -33.43 19.18 -0.88
C TRP A 41 -33.62 18.29 0.36
N LEU A 42 -34.11 17.07 0.20
CA LEU A 42 -34.24 16.08 1.27
C LEU A 42 -32.87 15.67 1.83
N PHE A 43 -31.88 15.43 0.95
CA PHE A 43 -30.54 15.04 1.37
C PHE A 43 -29.60 16.22 1.62
N LEU A 44 -29.95 17.45 1.23
CA LEU A 44 -29.11 18.64 1.39
C LEU A 44 -28.68 18.83 2.85
N PRO A 45 -29.55 18.70 3.87
CA PRO A 45 -29.11 18.76 5.26
C PRO A 45 -28.10 17.67 5.62
N ILE A 46 -28.27 16.43 5.13
CA ILE A 46 -27.35 15.32 5.36
C ILE A 46 -26.00 15.58 4.68
N ILE A 47 -26.01 16.05 3.43
CA ILE A 47 -24.82 16.44 2.68
C ILE A 47 -24.09 17.57 3.44
N THR A 48 -24.82 18.59 3.87
CA THR A 48 -24.22 19.77 4.52
C THR A 48 -23.67 19.44 5.92
N ILE A 49 -24.33 18.55 6.68
CA ILE A 49 -23.90 18.21 8.05
C ILE A 49 -22.79 17.14 8.06
N PHE A 50 -22.81 16.19 7.13
CA PHE A 50 -21.88 15.04 7.17
C PHE A 50 -20.86 15.04 6.04
N VAL A 51 -21.29 15.34 4.81
CA VAL A 51 -20.44 15.23 3.62
C VAL A 51 -19.52 16.45 3.50
N LEU A 52 -20.05 17.67 3.65
CA LEU A 52 -19.27 18.89 3.53
C LEU A 52 -18.14 18.99 4.58
N PRO A 53 -18.37 18.72 5.89
CA PRO A 53 -17.28 18.70 6.86
C PRO A 53 -16.23 17.64 6.56
N ALA A 54 -16.63 16.46 6.08
CA ALA A 54 -15.70 15.42 5.66
C ALA A 54 -14.81 15.87 4.49
N PHE A 55 -15.38 16.58 3.51
CA PHE A 55 -14.61 17.19 2.41
C PHE A 55 -13.68 18.29 2.88
N ILE A 56 -14.10 19.16 3.82
CA ILE A 56 -13.24 20.20 4.39
C ILE A 56 -12.05 19.56 5.11
N VAL A 57 -12.29 18.54 5.94
CA VAL A 57 -11.23 17.79 6.62
C VAL A 57 -10.29 17.12 5.62
N LEU A 58 -10.82 16.52 4.54
CA LEU A 58 -10.01 15.94 3.46
C LEU A 58 -9.11 17.00 2.80
N PHE A 59 -9.64 18.20 2.53
CA PHE A 59 -8.87 19.29 1.93
C PHE A 59 -7.79 19.81 2.89
N MET A 60 -8.10 19.96 4.18
CA MET A 60 -7.10 20.31 5.19
C MET A 60 -5.95 19.29 5.26
N TYR A 61 -6.27 17.98 5.24
CA TYR A 61 -5.24 16.95 5.16
C TYR A 61 -4.45 17.00 3.85
N GLY A 62 -5.11 17.35 2.74
CA GLY A 62 -4.45 17.64 1.46
C GLY A 62 -3.42 18.77 1.57
N CYS A 63 -3.76 19.86 2.26
CA CYS A 63 -2.82 20.96 2.53
C CYS A 63 -1.64 20.49 3.39
N VAL A 64 -1.87 19.69 4.43
CA VAL A 64 -0.79 19.13 5.27
C VAL A 64 0.15 18.24 4.44
N ILE A 65 -0.42 17.38 3.59
CA ILE A 65 0.35 16.54 2.65
C ILE A 65 1.18 17.42 1.72
N PHE A 66 0.59 18.47 1.14
CA PHE A 66 1.29 19.39 0.26
C PHE A 66 2.47 20.08 0.96
N ILE A 67 2.28 20.58 2.19
CA ILE A 67 3.33 21.20 2.99
C ILE A 67 4.47 20.20 3.27
N HIS A 68 4.14 18.96 3.62
CA HIS A 68 5.14 17.89 3.84
C HIS A 68 5.97 17.63 2.58
N ILE A 69 5.30 17.48 1.43
CA ILE A 69 5.97 17.31 0.13
C ILE A 69 6.83 18.54 -0.22
N TYR A 70 6.36 19.75 0.04
CA TYR A 70 7.11 20.98 -0.19
C TYR A 70 8.36 21.08 0.71
N GLY A 71 8.34 20.47 1.89
CA GLY A 71 9.53 20.28 2.72
C GLY A 71 10.66 19.54 1.98
N LEU A 72 10.30 18.61 1.10
CA LEU A 72 11.23 17.80 0.28
C LEU A 72 11.60 18.48 -1.06
N ARG A 73 11.19 19.74 -1.29
CA ARG A 73 11.41 20.46 -2.57
C ARG A 73 12.85 20.45 -3.07
N HIS A 74 13.84 20.49 -2.18
CA HIS A 74 15.26 20.50 -2.58
C HIS A 74 15.68 19.13 -3.15
N GLN A 75 15.26 18.04 -2.51
CA GLN A 75 15.49 16.67 -3.00
C GLN A 75 14.76 16.44 -4.32
N ILE A 76 13.50 16.87 -4.40
CA ILE A 76 12.68 16.80 -5.61
C ILE A 76 13.37 17.55 -6.76
N ARG A 77 13.79 18.82 -6.54
CA ARG A 77 14.48 19.63 -7.55
C ARG A 77 15.80 19.00 -7.99
N ALA A 78 16.58 18.45 -7.06
CA ALA A 78 17.82 17.74 -7.39
C ALA A 78 17.54 16.49 -8.25
N ALA A 79 16.49 15.74 -7.95
CA ALA A 79 16.11 14.54 -8.70
C ALA A 79 15.60 14.86 -10.12
N TYR A 80 14.89 15.97 -10.30
CA TYR A 80 14.48 16.45 -11.64
C TYR A 80 15.67 16.77 -12.54
N ASN A 81 16.78 17.24 -11.97
CA ASN A 81 17.99 17.54 -12.73
C ASN A 81 18.76 16.29 -13.17
N THR A 82 18.48 15.11 -12.61
CA THR A 82 19.16 13.86 -13.00
C THR A 82 18.38 13.08 -14.05
N SER A 83 17.08 12.82 -13.82
CA SER A 83 16.25 12.06 -14.76
C SER A 83 14.77 12.28 -14.50
N TYR A 84 13.97 12.33 -15.56
CA TYR A 84 12.50 12.36 -15.48
C TYR A 84 11.94 11.26 -14.57
N TRP A 85 12.42 10.02 -14.74
CA TRP A 85 11.98 8.87 -13.94
C TRP A 85 12.35 8.99 -12.47
N ASN A 86 13.50 9.60 -12.18
CA ASN A 86 13.96 9.81 -10.81
C ASN A 86 13.17 10.94 -10.13
N GLY A 87 12.93 12.05 -10.83
CA GLY A 87 12.05 13.13 -10.36
C GLY A 87 10.64 12.60 -10.06
N ALA A 88 10.05 11.81 -10.96
CA ALA A 88 8.76 11.17 -10.73
C ALA A 88 8.75 10.25 -9.51
N ARG A 89 9.80 9.40 -9.37
CA ARG A 89 9.93 8.49 -8.21
C ARG A 89 10.01 9.25 -6.90
N ILE A 90 10.83 10.30 -6.82
CA ILE A 90 10.98 11.12 -5.61
C ILE A 90 9.68 11.87 -5.29
N ALA A 91 8.98 12.40 -6.30
CA ALA A 91 7.68 13.05 -6.09
C ALA A 91 6.62 12.08 -5.54
N ILE A 92 6.48 10.89 -6.14
CA ILE A 92 5.50 9.88 -5.70
C ILE A 92 5.84 9.35 -4.30
N THR A 93 7.12 9.08 -4.02
CA THR A 93 7.54 8.63 -2.68
C THR A 93 7.37 9.71 -1.62
N SER A 94 7.64 10.98 -1.94
CA SER A 94 7.34 12.12 -1.06
C SER A 94 5.85 12.18 -0.71
N PHE A 95 4.97 11.93 -1.68
CA PHE A 95 3.53 11.85 -1.45
C PHE A 95 3.16 10.68 -0.53
N TRP A 96 3.66 9.47 -0.77
CA TRP A 96 3.35 8.32 0.09
C TRP A 96 3.95 8.45 1.49
N ASP A 97 5.13 9.06 1.65
CA ASP A 97 5.70 9.39 2.97
C ASP A 97 4.79 10.36 3.72
N ALA A 98 4.27 11.39 3.04
CA ALA A 98 3.31 12.34 3.61
C ALA A 98 2.00 11.64 4.02
N VAL A 99 1.42 10.82 3.14
CA VAL A 99 0.20 10.06 3.43
C VAL A 99 0.43 9.13 4.62
N GLY A 100 1.54 8.40 4.65
CA GLY A 100 1.88 7.51 5.76
C GLY A 100 2.02 8.28 7.07
N TYR A 101 2.74 9.40 7.06
CA TYR A 101 2.92 10.27 8.23
C TYR A 101 1.59 10.82 8.74
N VAL A 102 0.76 11.38 7.85
CA VAL A 102 -0.49 12.05 8.22
C VAL A 102 -1.57 11.04 8.60
N TRP A 103 -1.86 10.08 7.72
CA TRP A 103 -2.99 9.16 7.87
C TRP A 103 -2.73 8.07 8.90
N HIS A 104 -1.52 7.48 8.87
CA HIS A 104 -1.16 6.34 9.73
C HIS A 104 -0.15 6.69 10.84
N GLY A 105 0.35 7.92 10.91
CA GLY A 105 1.46 8.23 11.81
C GLY A 105 2.66 7.30 11.56
N TYR A 106 2.93 6.94 10.31
CA TYR A 106 3.84 5.85 9.96
C TYR A 106 5.24 6.04 10.54
N GLU A 107 5.76 5.00 11.19
CA GLU A 107 7.15 4.93 11.70
C GLU A 107 7.87 3.71 11.11
N LEU A 108 9.17 3.87 10.87
CA LEU A 108 10.05 2.78 10.46
C LEU A 108 11.11 2.57 11.53
N ARG A 109 11.25 1.32 12.01
CA ARG A 109 12.28 0.89 12.97
C ARG A 109 13.17 -0.16 12.34
N GLY A 110 14.46 -0.10 12.62
CA GLY A 110 15.43 -1.03 12.04
C GLY A 110 15.94 -0.63 10.65
N ILE A 111 15.84 0.65 10.26
CA ILE A 111 16.37 1.13 8.97
C ILE A 111 17.89 0.97 8.88
N GLU A 112 18.56 0.97 10.03
CA GLU A 112 19.99 0.66 10.20
C GLU A 112 20.36 -0.77 9.81
N ASN A 113 19.40 -1.71 9.84
CA ASN A 113 19.60 -3.08 9.36
C ASN A 113 19.64 -3.16 7.83
N VAL A 114 19.21 -2.10 7.13
CA VAL A 114 19.23 -2.03 5.67
C VAL A 114 20.60 -1.54 5.22
N PRO A 115 21.31 -2.31 4.36
CA PRO A 115 22.64 -1.93 3.93
C PRO A 115 22.60 -0.70 3.02
N ASP A 116 23.56 0.21 3.18
CA ASP A 116 23.71 1.39 2.32
C ASP A 116 24.13 0.97 0.90
N GLU A 117 24.92 -0.09 0.77
CA GLU A 117 25.38 -0.67 -0.50
C GLU A 117 25.21 -2.20 -0.50
N GLY A 118 25.04 -2.82 -1.67
CA GLY A 118 24.82 -4.27 -1.80
C GLY A 118 23.37 -4.70 -1.51
N SER A 119 23.08 -5.99 -1.63
CA SER A 119 21.71 -6.50 -1.64
C SER A 119 21.17 -6.90 -0.27
N ALA A 120 19.85 -6.88 -0.16
CA ALA A 120 19.12 -7.50 0.95
C ALA A 120 17.74 -7.95 0.49
N LEU A 121 17.29 -9.09 1.01
CA LEU A 121 15.97 -9.64 0.75
C LEU A 121 15.05 -9.43 1.97
N PHE A 122 14.01 -8.64 1.79
CA PHE A 122 12.98 -8.42 2.79
C PHE A 122 11.91 -9.50 2.69
N ILE A 123 11.72 -10.28 3.75
CA ILE A 123 10.64 -11.26 3.84
C ILE A 123 9.64 -10.79 4.88
N TYR A 124 8.42 -10.50 4.43
CA TYR A 124 7.43 -9.84 5.26
C TYR A 124 6.10 -10.57 5.33
N TYR A 125 5.37 -10.30 6.41
CA TYR A 125 3.97 -10.66 6.54
C TYR A 125 3.11 -9.75 5.67
N HIS A 126 2.26 -10.31 4.81
CA HIS A 126 1.43 -9.50 3.92
C HIS A 126 0.22 -8.94 4.68
N GLY A 127 0.06 -7.62 4.75
CA GLY A 127 -1.18 -6.96 5.20
C GLY A 127 -2.36 -7.21 4.26
N CYS A 128 -3.56 -6.71 4.53
CA CYS A 128 -4.68 -6.88 3.59
C CYS A 128 -4.40 -6.19 2.24
N LEU A 129 -3.79 -5.00 2.29
CA LEU A 129 -3.21 -4.28 1.16
C LEU A 129 -1.74 -3.97 1.49
N PRO A 130 -0.82 -3.94 0.50
CA PRO A 130 0.61 -3.73 0.72
C PRO A 130 0.96 -2.24 0.92
N LEU A 131 0.11 -1.49 1.61
CA LEU A 131 0.30 -0.04 1.83
C LEU A 131 1.55 0.25 2.66
N ASP A 132 1.87 -0.65 3.59
CA ASP A 132 3.09 -0.61 4.38
C ASP A 132 4.37 -0.73 3.54
N VAL A 133 4.33 -1.50 2.45
CA VAL A 133 5.44 -1.61 1.50
C VAL A 133 5.64 -0.30 0.75
N TYR A 134 4.58 0.43 0.39
CA TYR A 134 4.71 1.75 -0.23
C TYR A 134 5.37 2.76 0.70
N TYR A 135 5.03 2.73 1.99
CA TYR A 135 5.68 3.56 2.99
C TYR A 135 7.14 3.18 3.20
N LEU A 136 7.46 1.88 3.22
CA LEU A 136 8.84 1.41 3.30
C LEU A 136 9.66 1.85 2.07
N ILE A 137 9.14 1.66 0.86
CA ILE A 137 9.78 2.12 -0.39
C ILE A 137 10.08 3.62 -0.30
N ALA A 138 9.10 4.41 0.15
CA ALA A 138 9.27 5.85 0.31
C ALA A 138 10.38 6.19 1.31
N LYS A 139 10.42 5.53 2.48
CA LYS A 139 11.50 5.73 3.46
C LYS A 139 12.87 5.34 2.90
N LEU A 140 12.99 4.21 2.21
CA LEU A 140 14.28 3.77 1.67
C LEU A 140 14.79 4.69 0.56
N ILE A 141 13.91 5.20 -0.29
CA ILE A 141 14.30 6.13 -1.34
C ILE A 141 14.69 7.49 -0.74
N LEU A 142 13.90 8.05 0.17
CA LEU A 142 14.13 9.39 0.72
C LEU A 142 15.31 9.44 1.71
N TYR A 143 15.54 8.39 2.49
CA TYR A 143 16.54 8.40 3.59
C TYR A 143 17.77 7.54 3.33
N LYS A 144 17.68 6.53 2.45
CA LYS A 144 18.81 5.67 2.07
C LYS A 144 19.22 5.82 0.61
N ASN A 145 18.45 6.55 -0.20
CA ASN A 145 18.62 6.61 -1.65
C ASN A 145 18.66 5.21 -2.32
N ARG A 146 17.91 4.25 -1.77
CA ARG A 146 17.83 2.87 -2.27
C ARG A 146 16.39 2.56 -2.69
N THR A 147 16.22 2.02 -3.89
CA THR A 147 14.91 1.53 -4.36
C THR A 147 14.69 0.10 -3.88
N LEU A 148 13.51 -0.19 -3.34
CA LEU A 148 13.10 -1.55 -2.96
C LEU A 148 12.26 -2.16 -4.08
N HIS A 149 12.79 -3.20 -4.71
CA HIS A 149 12.12 -3.93 -5.78
C HIS A 149 11.06 -4.85 -5.18
N CYS A 150 9.98 -5.11 -5.90
CA CYS A 150 8.85 -5.88 -5.36
C CYS A 150 8.47 -7.04 -6.28
N VAL A 151 8.12 -8.18 -5.69
CA VAL A 151 7.49 -9.27 -6.42
C VAL A 151 5.97 -9.17 -6.29
N GLY A 152 5.31 -8.85 -7.40
CA GLY A 152 3.87 -8.71 -7.52
C GLY A 152 3.21 -9.97 -8.11
N ASP A 153 1.94 -10.20 -7.78
CA ASP A 153 1.16 -11.26 -8.41
C ASP A 153 0.89 -10.94 -9.89
N LYS A 154 0.79 -11.98 -10.72
CA LYS A 154 0.60 -11.87 -12.18
C LYS A 154 -0.62 -11.03 -12.57
N PHE A 155 -1.66 -10.97 -11.73
CA PHE A 155 -2.85 -10.17 -12.05
C PHE A 155 -2.55 -8.66 -12.12
N ILE A 156 -1.57 -8.17 -11.36
CA ILE A 156 -1.19 -6.73 -11.31
C ILE A 156 -0.78 -6.25 -12.70
N PHE A 157 -0.07 -7.09 -13.46
CA PHE A 157 0.41 -6.80 -14.81
C PHE A 157 -0.69 -6.84 -15.88
N LYS A 158 -1.90 -7.30 -15.53
CA LYS A 158 -3.06 -7.30 -16.41
C LYS A 158 -3.95 -6.06 -16.25
N ILE A 159 -3.65 -5.20 -15.27
CA ILE A 159 -4.43 -3.99 -15.02
C ILE A 159 -3.99 -2.90 -16.01
N PRO A 160 -4.90 -2.37 -16.85
CA PRO A 160 -4.58 -1.30 -17.79
C PRO A 160 -3.98 -0.07 -17.07
N GLY A 161 -2.88 0.46 -17.60
CA GLY A 161 -2.19 1.66 -17.09
C GLY A 161 -1.18 1.41 -15.95
N TRP A 162 -1.20 0.24 -15.30
CA TRP A 162 -0.31 -0.03 -14.15
C TRP A 162 1.14 -0.38 -14.53
N SER A 163 1.40 -0.67 -15.81
CA SER A 163 2.75 -1.01 -16.30
C SER A 163 3.78 0.09 -16.01
N VAL A 164 3.37 1.36 -16.05
CA VAL A 164 4.24 2.51 -15.75
C VAL A 164 4.63 2.54 -14.27
N ILE A 165 3.67 2.32 -13.37
CA ILE A 165 3.93 2.24 -11.92
C ILE A 165 4.83 1.06 -11.61
N CYS A 166 4.56 -0.11 -12.20
CA CYS A 166 5.42 -1.28 -12.04
C CYS A 166 6.86 -1.00 -12.49
N LYS A 167 7.05 -0.26 -13.58
CA LYS A 167 8.38 0.12 -14.06
C LYS A 167 9.09 1.13 -13.14
N VAL A 168 8.38 2.13 -12.62
CA VAL A 168 8.95 3.16 -11.73
C VAL A 168 9.49 2.55 -10.43
N PHE A 169 8.77 1.56 -9.89
CA PHE A 169 9.04 0.91 -8.62
C PHE A 169 9.63 -0.51 -8.74
N SER A 170 10.11 -0.88 -9.93
CA SER A 170 10.74 -2.19 -10.17
C SER A 170 9.91 -3.37 -9.67
N ILE A 171 8.61 -3.37 -9.96
CA ILE A 171 7.68 -4.45 -9.60
C ILE A 171 7.72 -5.51 -10.71
N THR A 172 8.09 -6.74 -10.36
CA THR A 172 8.19 -7.87 -11.30
C THR A 172 7.29 -9.03 -10.87
N ALA A 173 6.94 -9.92 -11.80
CA ALA A 173 6.22 -11.15 -11.46
C ALA A 173 7.12 -12.17 -10.73
N GLY A 174 8.45 -12.02 -10.91
CA GLY A 174 9.51 -12.62 -10.12
C GLY A 174 9.59 -14.14 -10.21
N THR A 175 10.33 -14.65 -11.19
CA THR A 175 10.86 -16.04 -11.11
C THR A 175 11.96 -16.14 -10.06
N VAL A 176 12.35 -17.36 -9.67
CA VAL A 176 13.46 -17.56 -8.72
C VAL A 176 14.75 -17.00 -9.31
N GLU A 177 14.96 -17.19 -10.61
CA GLU A 177 16.12 -16.78 -11.37
C GLU A 177 16.19 -15.26 -11.48
N GLU A 178 15.08 -14.60 -11.84
CA GLU A 178 14.98 -13.13 -11.91
C GLU A 178 15.26 -12.52 -10.54
N CYS A 179 14.60 -13.01 -9.48
CA CYS A 179 14.82 -12.51 -8.12
C CYS A 179 16.27 -12.71 -7.65
N THR A 180 16.88 -13.85 -8.00
CA THR A 180 18.28 -14.14 -7.70
C THR A 180 19.21 -13.17 -8.41
N SER A 181 18.97 -12.91 -9.71
CA SER A 181 19.77 -11.96 -10.49
C SER A 181 19.69 -10.57 -9.87
N GLN A 182 18.48 -10.08 -9.56
CA GLN A 182 18.29 -8.76 -8.97
C GLN A 182 19.08 -8.58 -7.67
N LEU A 183 19.10 -9.60 -6.81
CA LEU A 183 19.88 -9.58 -5.57
C LEU A 183 21.40 -9.69 -5.82
N LYS A 184 21.83 -10.46 -6.82
CA LYS A 184 23.25 -10.52 -7.21
C LYS A 184 23.75 -9.19 -7.78
N ASP A 185 22.87 -8.44 -8.44
CA ASP A 185 23.13 -7.10 -8.95
C ASP A 185 23.15 -6.03 -7.84
N GLY A 186 23.04 -6.42 -6.57
CA GLY A 186 23.11 -5.50 -5.42
C GLY A 186 21.79 -4.77 -5.12
N ASN A 187 20.67 -5.16 -5.71
CA ASN A 187 19.38 -4.50 -5.43
C ASN A 187 18.75 -4.95 -4.11
N LEU A 188 17.89 -4.11 -3.55
CA LEU A 188 16.99 -4.51 -2.46
C LEU A 188 15.73 -5.14 -3.07
N LEU A 189 15.26 -6.25 -2.51
CA LEU A 189 14.06 -6.95 -3.00
C LEU A 189 13.15 -7.29 -1.82
N CYS A 190 11.83 -7.15 -1.97
CA CYS A 190 10.87 -7.67 -0.99
C CYS A 190 9.94 -8.73 -1.57
N ILE A 191 9.70 -9.78 -0.78
CA ILE A 191 8.78 -10.87 -1.12
C ILE A 191 7.88 -11.13 0.09
N ALA A 192 6.57 -11.16 -0.15
CA ALA A 192 5.60 -11.70 0.79
C ALA A 192 5.28 -13.15 0.41
N PRO A 193 5.81 -14.18 1.12
CA PRO A 193 5.64 -15.56 0.70
C PRO A 193 4.18 -16.02 0.72
N GLY A 194 3.36 -15.44 1.61
CA GLY A 194 1.93 -15.66 1.69
C GLY A 194 1.14 -15.07 0.51
N GLY A 195 1.68 -14.04 -0.15
CA GLY A 195 1.10 -13.37 -1.32
C GLY A 195 -0.36 -12.96 -1.11
N VAL A 196 -1.10 -12.91 -2.21
CA VAL A 196 -2.52 -12.52 -2.23
C VAL A 196 -3.39 -13.42 -1.35
N ARG A 197 -3.04 -14.72 -1.23
CA ARG A 197 -3.76 -15.65 -0.35
C ARG A 197 -3.69 -15.21 1.11
N GLU A 198 -2.49 -14.85 1.57
CA GLU A 198 -2.31 -14.32 2.92
C GLU A 198 -3.02 -12.99 3.05
N ALA A 199 -2.84 -12.08 2.09
CA ALA A 199 -3.48 -10.76 2.07
C ALA A 199 -4.99 -10.85 2.32
N LEU A 200 -5.70 -11.69 1.57
CA LEU A 200 -7.16 -11.79 1.65
C LEU A 200 -7.67 -12.64 2.83
N PHE A 201 -6.92 -13.67 3.24
CA PHE A 201 -7.49 -14.75 4.06
C PHE A 201 -6.77 -15.03 5.38
N SER A 202 -5.76 -14.27 5.78
CA SER A 202 -5.27 -14.33 7.16
C SER A 202 -6.26 -13.61 8.10
N ASP A 203 -6.37 -14.13 9.31
CA ASP A 203 -7.30 -13.68 10.34
C ASP A 203 -6.68 -12.49 11.13
N PRO A 204 -7.33 -11.31 11.13
CA PRO A 204 -6.86 -10.13 11.83
C PRO A 204 -6.75 -10.31 13.36
N ASN A 205 -7.40 -11.33 13.95
CA ASN A 205 -7.34 -11.58 15.38
C ASN A 205 -6.09 -12.34 15.81
N VAL A 206 -5.42 -13.05 14.90
CA VAL A 206 -4.30 -13.94 15.23
C VAL A 206 -3.08 -13.74 14.34
N TYR A 207 -3.20 -13.03 13.21
CA TYR A 207 -2.12 -12.75 12.27
C TYR A 207 -1.42 -14.04 11.78
N ASP A 208 -2.21 -15.03 11.38
CA ASP A 208 -1.70 -16.32 10.90
C ASP A 208 -0.92 -16.19 9.59
N ILE A 209 0.25 -16.82 9.56
CA ILE A 209 1.14 -16.81 8.40
C ILE A 209 0.77 -17.94 7.43
N LEU A 210 0.24 -17.59 6.26
CA LEU A 210 -0.39 -18.44 5.25
C LEU A 210 0.52 -18.80 4.05
N TRP A 211 1.81 -19.04 4.32
CA TRP A 211 2.80 -19.36 3.27
C TRP A 211 2.57 -20.72 2.57
N GLY A 212 1.79 -21.62 3.18
CA GLY A 212 1.52 -22.97 2.63
C GLY A 212 2.80 -23.77 2.37
N LYS A 213 2.86 -24.43 1.20
CA LYS A 213 4.02 -25.23 0.74
C LYS A 213 5.00 -24.42 -0.14
N ARG A 214 4.91 -23.09 -0.16
CA ARG A 214 5.74 -22.25 -1.04
C ARG A 214 7.18 -22.21 -0.55
N LEU A 215 8.13 -22.49 -1.45
CA LEU A 215 9.57 -22.52 -1.19
C LEU A 215 10.38 -21.65 -2.16
N GLY A 216 9.74 -20.99 -3.13
CA GLY A 216 10.43 -20.17 -4.14
C GLY A 216 11.32 -19.09 -3.52
N PHE A 217 10.79 -18.33 -2.55
CA PHE A 217 11.58 -17.32 -1.84
C PHE A 217 12.77 -17.92 -1.08
N ALA A 218 12.64 -19.12 -0.51
CA ALA A 218 13.75 -19.80 0.17
C ALA A 218 14.84 -20.24 -0.82
N ARG A 219 14.48 -20.64 -2.04
CA ARG A 219 15.43 -20.88 -3.13
C ARG A 219 16.14 -19.60 -3.55
N VAL A 220 15.43 -18.47 -3.61
CA VAL A 220 16.03 -17.15 -3.88
C VAL A 220 17.07 -16.81 -2.81
N VAL A 221 16.77 -17.03 -1.53
CA VAL A 221 17.73 -16.83 -0.42
C VAL A 221 19.00 -17.65 -0.63
N ILE A 222 18.86 -18.95 -0.89
CA ILE A 222 20.00 -19.87 -1.07
C ILE A 222 20.84 -19.47 -2.29
N ASN A 223 20.19 -19.20 -3.43
CA ASN A 223 20.88 -18.93 -4.70
C ASN A 223 21.54 -17.55 -4.75
N SER A 224 20.96 -16.55 -4.08
CA SER A 224 21.49 -15.18 -4.05
C SER A 224 22.55 -15.00 -2.97
N ARG A 225 22.52 -15.81 -1.91
CA ARG A 225 23.33 -15.63 -0.70
C ARG A 225 23.19 -14.24 -0.07
N ALA A 226 22.09 -13.54 -0.37
CA ALA A 226 21.81 -12.21 0.16
C ALA A 226 21.35 -12.31 1.63
N PRO A 227 21.67 -11.30 2.46
CA PRO A 227 21.13 -11.22 3.81
C PRO A 227 19.62 -11.06 3.77
N VAL A 228 18.92 -11.73 4.69
CA VAL A 228 17.46 -11.70 4.78
C VAL A 228 17.02 -10.82 5.95
N ILE A 229 16.18 -9.83 5.68
CA ILE A 229 15.62 -8.94 6.69
C ILE A 229 14.15 -9.35 6.92
N PRO A 230 13.81 -9.97 8.06
CA PRO A 230 12.41 -10.25 8.38
C PRO A 230 11.70 -8.93 8.71
N MET A 231 10.46 -8.78 8.22
CA MET A 231 9.71 -7.53 8.36
C MET A 231 8.27 -7.81 8.82
N PHE A 232 7.77 -6.94 9.70
CA PHE A 232 6.37 -6.92 10.12
C PHE A 232 5.90 -5.49 10.34
N THR A 233 4.65 -5.20 9.98
CA THR A 233 4.03 -3.89 10.21
C THR A 233 2.84 -4.01 11.16
N GLU A 234 2.91 -3.29 12.28
CA GLU A 234 1.81 -3.21 13.25
C GLU A 234 0.53 -2.70 12.59
N ASN A 235 -0.61 -3.27 12.99
CA ASN A 235 -1.95 -2.86 12.59
C ASN A 235 -2.22 -2.89 11.07
N CYS A 236 -1.38 -3.57 10.27
CA CYS A 236 -1.59 -3.71 8.82
C CYS A 236 -2.87 -4.48 8.45
N ARG A 237 -3.46 -5.22 9.40
CA ARG A 237 -4.79 -5.87 9.28
C ARG A 237 -5.93 -5.04 9.87
N GLU A 238 -5.60 -4.02 10.66
CA GLU A 238 -6.57 -3.06 11.19
C GLU A 238 -6.78 -1.89 10.23
N SER A 239 -5.80 -1.57 9.36
CA SER A 239 -5.97 -0.55 8.32
C SER A 239 -6.99 -0.96 7.27
N PHE A 240 -6.94 -2.22 6.82
CA PHE A 240 -7.86 -2.81 5.85
C PHE A 240 -8.23 -4.23 6.27
N ARG A 241 -9.50 -4.59 6.07
CA ARG A 241 -10.09 -5.88 6.43
C ARG A 241 -10.84 -6.47 5.25
N THR A 242 -10.95 -7.80 5.28
CA THR A 242 -11.88 -8.54 4.42
C THR A 242 -13.15 -8.88 5.21
N PRO A 243 -14.34 -8.88 4.58
CA PRO A 243 -15.56 -9.30 5.24
C PRO A 243 -15.48 -10.74 5.76
N VAL A 244 -16.08 -10.96 6.93
CA VAL A 244 -16.16 -12.31 7.52
C VAL A 244 -17.25 -13.13 6.82
N TRP A 245 -18.33 -12.47 6.41
CA TRP A 245 -19.39 -13.11 5.62
C TRP A 245 -18.83 -13.54 4.25
N GLY A 246 -19.20 -14.73 3.80
CA GLY A 246 -18.75 -15.25 2.50
C GLY A 246 -17.26 -15.62 2.42
N ARG A 247 -16.48 -15.55 3.51
CA ARG A 247 -15.03 -15.88 3.51
C ARG A 247 -14.73 -17.23 2.88
N ASN A 248 -15.53 -18.27 3.17
CA ASN A 248 -15.37 -19.60 2.58
C ASN A 248 -15.64 -19.62 1.07
N PHE A 249 -16.66 -18.89 0.62
CA PHE A 249 -17.01 -18.76 -0.79
C PHE A 249 -15.91 -18.03 -1.57
N PHE A 250 -15.47 -16.86 -1.10
CA PHE A 250 -14.38 -16.11 -1.74
C PHE A 250 -13.06 -16.87 -1.73
N ARG A 251 -12.77 -17.62 -0.65
CA ARG A 251 -11.60 -18.50 -0.59
C ARG A 251 -11.68 -19.61 -1.61
N TRP A 252 -12.83 -20.26 -1.75
CA TRP A 252 -13.05 -21.29 -2.76
C TRP A 252 -12.86 -20.75 -4.19
N ILE A 253 -13.45 -19.59 -4.50
CA ILE A 253 -13.27 -18.90 -5.79
C ILE A 253 -11.79 -18.60 -6.04
N TYR A 254 -11.11 -17.99 -5.07
CA TYR A 254 -9.69 -17.63 -5.21
C TYR A 254 -8.83 -18.88 -5.38
N GLU A 255 -9.10 -19.96 -4.65
CA GLU A 255 -8.32 -21.19 -4.76
C GLU A 255 -8.47 -21.85 -6.13
N LYS A 256 -9.63 -21.73 -6.78
CA LYS A 256 -9.90 -22.22 -8.15
C LYS A 256 -9.36 -21.31 -9.25
N THR A 257 -9.59 -20.00 -9.15
CA THR A 257 -9.38 -19.05 -10.25
C THR A 257 -8.11 -18.21 -10.11
N LYS A 258 -7.58 -18.08 -8.88
CA LYS A 258 -6.51 -17.13 -8.50
C LYS A 258 -6.87 -15.65 -8.72
N VAL A 259 -8.15 -15.32 -8.96
CA VAL A 259 -8.61 -13.94 -9.09
C VAL A 259 -8.98 -13.39 -7.70
N PRO A 260 -8.48 -12.21 -7.30
CA PRO A 260 -8.75 -11.63 -5.98
C PRO A 260 -10.13 -10.95 -5.92
N LEU A 261 -11.20 -11.74 -5.95
CA LEU A 261 -12.59 -11.24 -5.89
C LEU A 261 -13.12 -10.98 -4.47
N CYS A 262 -12.30 -11.19 -3.44
CA CYS A 262 -12.70 -10.93 -2.06
C CYS A 262 -12.76 -9.42 -1.82
N PRO A 263 -13.92 -8.86 -1.42
CA PRO A 263 -14.01 -7.44 -1.13
C PRO A 263 -13.05 -7.04 0.00
N VAL A 264 -12.53 -5.82 -0.08
CA VAL A 264 -11.69 -5.21 0.96
C VAL A 264 -12.37 -3.92 1.37
N TYR A 265 -12.45 -3.68 2.68
CA TYR A 265 -12.94 -2.42 3.24
C TYR A 265 -11.94 -1.90 4.27
N GLY A 266 -11.99 -0.60 4.54
CA GLY A 266 -11.13 0.04 5.52
C GLY A 266 -10.55 1.33 4.99
N GLY A 267 -9.23 1.48 5.12
CA GLY A 267 -8.57 2.77 5.10
C GLY A 267 -8.61 3.42 6.47
N PHE A 268 -8.71 2.65 7.55
CA PHE A 268 -8.78 3.22 8.90
C PHE A 268 -7.44 3.86 9.29
N PRO A 269 -7.45 5.06 9.91
CA PRO A 269 -6.24 5.81 10.22
C PRO A 269 -5.61 5.27 11.53
N VAL A 270 -5.18 4.01 11.49
CA VAL A 270 -4.51 3.32 12.60
C VAL A 270 -3.01 3.61 12.59
N LYS A 271 -2.38 3.62 13.77
CA LYS A 271 -0.92 3.74 13.86
C LYS A 271 -0.26 2.57 13.13
N MET A 272 0.62 2.83 12.18
CA MET A 272 1.43 1.79 11.53
C MET A 272 2.91 1.98 11.89
N ILE A 273 3.54 0.91 12.36
CA ILE A 273 4.98 0.89 12.65
C ILE A 273 5.55 -0.34 11.95
N THR A 274 6.43 -0.13 10.98
CA THR A 274 7.17 -1.22 10.34
C THR A 274 8.43 -1.51 11.15
N HIS A 275 8.61 -2.77 11.52
CA HIS A 275 9.79 -3.28 12.21
C HIS A 275 10.60 -4.13 11.24
N LEU A 276 11.84 -3.70 11.00
CA LEU A 276 12.85 -4.46 10.27
C LEU A 276 13.72 -5.20 11.28
N GLY A 277 13.65 -6.53 11.27
CA GLY A 277 14.47 -7.37 12.13
C GLY A 277 15.95 -7.37 11.71
N LYS A 278 16.78 -8.05 12.52
CA LYS A 278 18.21 -8.17 12.23
C LYS A 278 18.44 -8.97 10.94
N PRO A 279 19.45 -8.61 10.13
CA PRO A 279 19.80 -9.39 8.95
C PRO A 279 20.18 -10.83 9.32
N MET A 280 19.58 -11.79 8.63
CA MET A 280 19.84 -13.22 8.78
C MET A 280 20.74 -13.69 7.65
N ILE A 281 21.75 -14.49 8.01
CA ILE A 281 22.64 -15.19 7.09
C ILE A 281 22.45 -16.69 7.37
N PHE A 282 22.51 -17.51 6.33
CA PHE A 282 22.34 -18.96 6.43
C PHE A 282 23.63 -19.65 6.01
N ASP A 283 23.81 -20.89 6.48
CA ASP A 283 24.79 -21.80 5.90
C ASP A 283 24.29 -22.25 4.52
N TYR A 284 24.55 -21.43 3.51
CA TYR A 284 24.00 -21.59 2.16
C TYR A 284 24.45 -22.88 1.46
N ASP A 285 25.54 -23.51 1.93
CA ASP A 285 26.06 -24.75 1.34
C ASP A 285 25.32 -25.99 1.86
N ASN A 286 24.75 -25.93 3.07
CA ASN A 286 24.12 -27.08 3.73
C ASN A 286 22.62 -26.90 4.07
N VAL A 287 22.09 -25.68 4.02
CA VAL A 287 20.70 -25.39 4.43
C VAL A 287 19.68 -25.81 3.37
N SER A 288 18.60 -26.48 3.79
CA SER A 288 17.49 -26.80 2.91
C SER A 288 16.51 -25.61 2.77
N PRO A 289 15.79 -25.48 1.64
CA PRO A 289 14.75 -24.46 1.47
C PRO A 289 13.66 -24.50 2.56
N GLU A 290 13.31 -25.70 3.04
CA GLU A 290 12.33 -25.91 4.11
C GLU A 290 12.82 -25.33 5.44
N GLU A 291 14.10 -25.50 5.73
CA GLU A 291 14.76 -24.99 6.92
C GLU A 291 14.85 -23.45 6.89
N VAL A 292 15.28 -22.88 5.75
CA VAL A 292 15.24 -21.42 5.51
C VAL A 292 13.84 -20.88 5.72
N ARG A 293 12.82 -21.50 5.10
CA ARG A 293 11.41 -21.11 5.29
C ARG A 293 11.02 -21.15 6.76
N ARG A 294 11.39 -22.21 7.48
CA ARG A 294 11.01 -22.40 8.89
C ARG A 294 11.64 -21.33 9.79
N GLN A 295 12.91 -21.03 9.60
CA GLN A 295 13.63 -20.02 10.38
C GLN A 295 13.07 -18.62 10.12
N ILE A 296 12.93 -18.19 8.85
CA ILE A 296 12.39 -16.86 8.54
C ILE A 296 10.95 -16.74 9.04
N LYS A 297 10.12 -17.79 8.89
CA LYS A 297 8.75 -17.80 9.43
C LYS A 297 8.73 -17.61 10.94
N ARG A 298 9.71 -18.19 11.66
CA ARG A 298 9.84 -18.02 13.11
C ARG A 298 10.18 -16.57 13.46
N GLU A 299 11.11 -15.94 12.74
CA GLU A 299 11.50 -14.54 13.01
C GLU A 299 10.36 -13.56 12.70
N VAL A 300 9.67 -13.71 11.56
CA VAL A 300 8.48 -12.89 11.25
C VAL A 300 7.39 -13.08 12.33
N ARG A 301 7.18 -14.31 12.81
CA ARG A 301 6.24 -14.58 13.90
C ARG A 301 6.71 -13.98 15.23
N ALA A 302 8.01 -13.94 15.49
CA ALA A 302 8.57 -13.30 16.68
C ALA A 302 8.28 -11.79 16.65
N LEU A 303 8.49 -11.13 15.50
CA LEU A 303 8.12 -9.72 15.31
C LEU A 303 6.62 -9.48 15.56
N ILE A 304 5.74 -10.33 15.01
CA ILE A 304 4.30 -10.23 15.25
C ILE A 304 3.99 -10.34 16.75
N ARG A 305 4.54 -11.32 17.46
CA ARG A 305 4.30 -11.51 18.90
C ARG A 305 4.83 -10.36 19.74
N GLN A 306 5.95 -9.78 19.35
CA GLN A 306 6.61 -8.71 20.08
C GLN A 306 5.87 -7.38 19.92
N HIS A 307 5.34 -7.11 18.72
CA HIS A 307 4.88 -5.78 18.35
C HIS A 307 3.36 -5.67 18.16
N GLN A 308 2.66 -6.77 17.84
CA GLN A 308 1.22 -6.74 17.66
C GLN A 308 0.47 -7.16 18.92
N ARG A 309 -0.42 -6.29 19.41
CA ARG A 309 -1.38 -6.66 20.44
C ARG A 309 -2.55 -7.43 19.83
N LEU A 310 -2.77 -8.65 20.30
CA LEU A 310 -3.85 -9.54 19.86
C LEU A 310 -4.93 -9.71 20.95
N PRO A 311 -6.21 -9.93 20.59
CA PRO A 311 -6.75 -9.83 19.22
C PRO A 311 -6.62 -8.40 18.67
N GLY A 312 -6.49 -8.23 17.36
CA GLY A 312 -6.36 -6.92 16.71
C GLY A 312 -7.61 -6.04 16.92
N SER A 313 -7.42 -4.72 16.96
CA SER A 313 -8.54 -3.77 17.18
C SER A 313 -8.28 -2.43 16.53
N ILE A 314 -9.21 -2.02 15.66
CA ILE A 314 -9.15 -0.75 14.93
C ILE A 314 -9.11 0.42 15.90
N LEU A 315 -9.99 0.45 16.92
CA LEU A 315 -10.04 1.52 17.91
C LEU A 315 -8.73 1.65 18.69
N ARG A 316 -8.12 0.52 19.09
CA ARG A 316 -6.80 0.54 19.75
C ARG A 316 -5.70 1.03 18.81
N GLY A 317 -5.73 0.61 17.54
CA GLY A 317 -4.79 1.10 16.52
C GLY A 317 -4.91 2.61 16.27
N ILE A 318 -6.14 3.16 16.27
CA ILE A 318 -6.38 4.61 16.19
C ILE A 318 -5.85 5.30 17.46
N ALA A 319 -6.23 4.82 18.64
CA ALA A 319 -5.78 5.39 19.92
C ALA A 319 -4.25 5.39 20.08
N GLN A 320 -3.56 4.39 19.52
CA GLN A 320 -2.10 4.30 19.53
C GLN A 320 -1.42 5.49 18.82
N ARG A 321 -2.11 6.20 17.91
CA ARG A 321 -1.60 7.43 17.29
C ARG A 321 -1.39 8.55 18.30
N PHE A 322 -2.28 8.66 19.28
CA PHE A 322 -2.25 9.72 20.28
C PHE A 322 -1.42 9.32 21.53
N CYS A 323 -1.42 8.04 21.90
CA CYS A 323 -0.70 7.57 23.09
C CYS A 323 0.82 7.43 22.89
N SER A 324 1.28 7.09 21.67
CA SER A 324 2.70 6.87 21.36
C SER A 324 3.55 8.16 21.44
N GLY A 325 2.91 9.33 21.40
CA GLY A 325 3.59 10.63 21.56
C GLY A 325 4.32 10.81 22.90
N ARG A 326 3.97 10.03 23.94
CA ARG A 326 4.64 10.08 25.24
C ARG A 326 5.89 9.19 25.36
N GLN A 327 6.02 8.13 24.55
CA GLN A 327 7.16 7.19 24.66
C GLN A 327 8.37 7.61 23.81
N SER A 328 8.15 8.34 22.71
CA SER A 328 9.23 8.85 21.84
C SER A 328 10.06 9.96 22.49
N GLN A 329 9.59 10.57 23.57
CA GLN A 329 10.36 11.54 24.38
C GLN A 329 11.37 10.88 25.34
N GLN A 330 11.28 9.57 25.58
CA GLN A 330 12.13 8.85 26.56
C GLN A 330 13.20 7.94 25.93
N ARG A 331 13.20 7.73 24.61
CA ARG A 331 14.25 6.99 23.89
C ARG A 331 14.88 7.92 22.86
N GLY A 332 16.20 8.06 22.95
CA GLY A 332 17.00 9.09 22.28
C GLY A 332 16.71 9.32 20.79
N GLU A 333 16.98 10.55 20.37
CA GLU A 333 16.62 11.13 19.09
C GLU A 333 17.20 10.37 17.89
N HIS A 334 16.33 10.01 16.95
CA HIS A 334 16.68 9.41 15.66
C HIS A 334 16.80 10.53 14.60
N PRO A 335 17.65 10.42 13.56
CA PRO A 335 17.87 11.47 12.55
C PRO A 335 16.62 11.98 11.81
N GLU A 336 15.46 11.34 11.96
CA GLU A 336 14.16 11.79 11.44
C GLU A 336 13.65 13.10 12.11
N GLN A 337 14.30 13.59 13.17
CA GLN A 337 13.83 14.70 14.02
C GLN A 337 13.88 16.08 13.34
N ILE A 338 14.75 16.30 12.34
CA ILE A 338 15.10 17.66 11.87
C ILE A 338 13.99 18.34 11.06
N VAL A 339 13.19 17.58 10.28
CA VAL A 339 12.02 18.12 9.55
C VAL A 339 10.74 18.04 10.40
N ARG A 340 10.70 17.15 11.39
CA ARG A 340 9.50 16.81 12.19
C ARG A 340 9.04 17.90 13.16
N ASN A 341 9.93 18.78 13.63
CA ASN A 341 9.58 19.68 14.74
C ASN A 341 8.65 20.84 14.36
N SER A 342 8.45 21.13 13.06
CA SER A 342 7.52 22.19 12.62
C SER A 342 6.06 21.73 12.42
N LEU A 343 5.80 20.41 12.29
CA LEU A 343 4.47 19.87 11.94
C LEU A 343 3.74 19.18 13.11
N LYS A 344 4.41 18.94 14.24
CA LYS A 344 3.83 18.26 15.42
C LYS A 344 2.65 19.01 16.04
N HIS A 345 2.54 20.33 15.87
CA HIS A 345 1.48 21.13 16.48
C HIS A 345 0.15 21.11 15.71
N CYS A 346 0.12 20.75 14.43
CA CYS A 346 -1.14 20.75 13.65
C CYS A 346 -1.96 19.45 13.79
N ILE A 347 -1.35 18.34 14.20
CA ILE A 347 -2.02 17.02 14.24
C ILE A 347 -2.70 16.76 15.59
N ALA A 348 -2.44 17.57 16.62
CA ALA A 348 -3.02 17.41 17.95
C ALA A 348 -4.43 18.03 18.13
N ILE A 349 -5.01 18.64 17.07
CA ILE A 349 -6.26 19.43 17.16
C ILE A 349 -7.39 18.85 16.27
N ILE A 350 -7.19 17.71 15.61
CA ILE A 350 -8.23 16.96 14.89
C ILE A 350 -8.29 15.55 15.46
#